data_AF-A0A9D0P6A7-F1
#
_entry.id   AF-A0A9D0P6A7-F1
#
_cell.length_a   1.000
_cell.length_b   1.000
_cell.length_c   1.000
_cell.angle_alpha   90.00
_cell.angle_beta   90.00
_cell.angle_gamma   90.00
#
_symmetry.space_group_name_H-M   'P 1'
#
loop_
_entity.id
_entity.type
_entity.pdbx_description
1 polymer ?
#
loop_
_entity_poly.entity_id
_entity_poly.type
_entity_poly.pdbx_seq_one_letter_code
_entity_poly.pdbx_strand_id
1 'polypeptide(L)'
;MTISSNFKPFLDELARSANTVEAAVADNCRFEERASAQRWEQFEICLPHDDVGTMTWKDWAEANELHIDKRTNVPRTSIPDAFLTINRSAWKEAMAANQDIVRFENLTRPLKGMWDDSSTLEEKLDNLRELINRTDSGNDYDAEQTVAAFFEMWNNRRDNRPTFAAFDDEVRTECDDDDWPHALRDRLGLGHYGGYPGVLIPVALMRYSLQEVFETQKKRRLPVACALPTVLDGGMHEYFFPVPASYPFGATLHLGPSHAEVLTAEILHYRIEYERSHLFKLGFISKPHRQHDDVLKDSRDLHLTALRIETGKYDFGEELQGRT
;
A
#
# COMPACT_ATOMS: atom_id res chain seq x y z
N MET A 1 -21.76 4.63 10.34
CA MET A 1 -20.75 5.01 9.33
C MET A 1 -21.50 5.25 8.06
N THR A 2 -21.26 6.36 7.39
CA THR A 2 -22.08 6.69 6.23
C THR A 2 -21.24 7.51 5.27
N ILE A 3 -20.77 6.84 4.21
CA ILE A 3 -20.64 7.47 2.90
C ILE A 3 -21.93 8.27 2.68
N SER A 4 -21.84 9.49 2.15
CA SER A 4 -23.05 10.29 1.93
C SER A 4 -24.11 9.48 1.20
N SER A 5 -25.36 9.68 1.60
CA SER A 5 -26.52 9.10 0.92
C SER A 5 -26.51 9.39 -0.58
N ASN A 6 -25.81 10.45 -0.99
CA ASN A 6 -25.70 10.86 -2.38
C ASN A 6 -24.64 10.06 -3.14
N PHE A 7 -23.51 9.67 -2.53
CA PHE A 7 -22.44 8.93 -3.23
C PHE A 7 -22.71 7.42 -3.31
N LYS A 8 -23.43 6.87 -2.32
CA LYS A 8 -23.76 5.44 -2.26
C LYS A 8 -24.44 4.87 -3.52
N PRO A 9 -25.45 5.53 -4.15
CA PRO A 9 -26.08 5.02 -5.37
C PRO A 9 -25.11 4.77 -6.52
N PHE A 10 -24.15 5.68 -6.75
CA PHE A 10 -23.12 5.50 -7.77
C PHE A 10 -22.23 4.29 -7.49
N LEU A 11 -21.81 4.11 -6.23
CA LEU A 11 -21.05 2.93 -5.83
C LEU A 11 -21.86 1.63 -6.02
N ASP A 12 -23.15 1.64 -5.67
CA ASP A 12 -24.02 0.46 -5.85
C ASP A 12 -24.26 0.12 -7.33
N GLU A 13 -24.31 1.11 -8.22
CA GLU A 13 -24.38 0.89 -9.66
C GLU A 13 -23.06 0.33 -10.19
N LEU A 14 -21.94 0.96 -9.83
CA LEU A 14 -20.62 0.60 -10.32
C LEU A 14 -20.16 -0.77 -9.81
N ALA A 15 -20.57 -1.17 -8.61
CA ALA A 15 -20.36 -2.52 -8.08
C ALA A 15 -21.05 -3.64 -8.92
N ARG A 16 -21.95 -3.28 -9.83
CA ARG A 16 -22.57 -4.18 -10.81
C ARG A 16 -22.00 -4.01 -12.22
N SER A 17 -20.95 -3.21 -12.39
CA SER A 17 -20.27 -3.04 -13.68
C SER A 17 -19.73 -4.38 -14.18
N ALA A 18 -19.80 -4.58 -15.49
CA ALA A 18 -19.14 -5.72 -16.14
C ALA A 18 -17.60 -5.57 -16.12
N ASN A 19 -17.09 -4.34 -15.89
CA ASN A 19 -15.68 -4.10 -15.68
C ASN A 19 -15.31 -4.50 -14.25
N THR A 20 -14.53 -5.58 -14.12
CA THR A 20 -14.15 -6.17 -12.83
C THR A 20 -13.33 -5.22 -11.95
N VAL A 21 -12.54 -4.33 -12.54
CA VAL A 21 -11.77 -3.30 -11.81
C VAL A 21 -12.71 -2.28 -11.21
N GLU A 22 -13.66 -1.77 -11.99
CA GLU A 22 -14.64 -0.78 -11.52
C GLU A 22 -15.49 -1.34 -10.39
N ALA A 23 -15.99 -2.57 -10.58
CA ALA A 23 -16.80 -3.25 -9.57
C ALA A 23 -16.01 -3.49 -8.28
N ALA A 24 -14.77 -4.00 -8.38
CA ALA A 24 -13.92 -4.24 -7.22
C ALA A 24 -13.61 -2.97 -6.42
N VAL A 25 -13.29 -1.87 -7.12
CA VAL A 25 -13.03 -0.57 -6.47
C VAL A 25 -14.28 -0.01 -5.81
N ALA A 26 -15.46 -0.14 -6.44
CA ALA A 26 -16.73 0.23 -5.84
C ALA A 26 -17.04 -0.60 -4.58
N ASP A 27 -16.84 -1.92 -4.63
CA ASP A 27 -17.04 -2.81 -3.49
C ASP A 27 -16.11 -2.50 -2.33
N ASN A 28 -14.86 -2.12 -2.62
CA ASN A 28 -13.94 -1.66 -1.57
C ASN A 28 -14.55 -0.51 -0.77
N CYS A 29 -15.12 0.49 -1.45
CA CYS A 29 -15.77 1.60 -0.77
C CYS A 29 -17.06 1.18 -0.05
N ARG A 30 -17.88 0.31 -0.66
CA ARG A 30 -19.14 -0.17 -0.04
C ARG A 30 -18.90 -0.97 1.23
N PHE A 31 -17.82 -1.76 1.28
CA PHE A 31 -17.50 -2.64 2.40
C PHE A 31 -16.59 -1.97 3.46
N GLU A 32 -16.10 -0.76 3.21
CA GLU A 32 -15.23 -0.04 4.13
C GLU A 32 -15.93 0.26 5.46
N GLU A 33 -15.37 -0.23 6.58
CA GLU A 33 -15.93 -0.09 7.93
C GLU A 33 -15.26 0.93 8.87
N ARG A 34 -14.09 1.45 8.50
CA ARG A 34 -13.20 2.23 9.36
C ARG A 34 -13.03 3.68 8.93
N ALA A 35 -13.16 3.97 7.64
CA ALA A 35 -13.08 5.34 7.15
C ALA A 35 -14.15 6.22 7.83
N SER A 36 -13.71 7.29 8.48
CA SER A 36 -14.61 8.17 9.23
C SER A 36 -15.50 8.98 8.28
N ALA A 37 -16.69 9.37 8.75
CA ALA A 37 -17.59 10.24 7.99
C ALA A 37 -16.89 11.54 7.56
N GLN A 38 -16.05 12.11 8.42
CA GLN A 38 -15.29 13.32 8.11
C GLN A 38 -14.28 13.09 6.97
N ARG A 39 -13.63 11.93 6.88
CA ARG A 39 -12.74 11.61 5.75
C ARG A 39 -13.53 11.47 4.45
N TRP A 40 -14.72 10.84 4.50
CA TRP A 40 -15.62 10.77 3.36
C TRP A 40 -16.10 12.15 2.91
N GLU A 41 -16.47 13.04 3.84
CA GLU A 41 -16.79 14.44 3.51
C GLU A 41 -15.62 15.15 2.80
N GLN A 42 -14.37 14.94 3.24
CA GLN A 42 -13.20 15.50 2.56
C GLN A 42 -12.97 14.91 1.17
N PHE A 43 -13.30 13.63 0.98
CA PHE A 43 -13.28 12.98 -0.33
C PHE A 43 -14.35 13.57 -1.26
N GLU A 44 -15.59 13.71 -0.77
CA GLU A 44 -16.72 14.22 -1.54
C GLU A 44 -16.52 15.67 -2.02
N ILE A 45 -15.79 16.50 -1.27
CA ILE A 45 -15.37 17.85 -1.72
C ILE A 45 -14.49 17.80 -2.99
N CYS A 46 -13.83 16.67 -3.26
CA CYS A 46 -13.00 16.51 -4.45
C CYS A 46 -13.80 16.09 -5.68
N LEU A 47 -15.09 15.74 -5.53
CA LEU A 47 -15.95 15.40 -6.66
C LEU A 47 -16.17 16.65 -7.54
N PRO A 48 -16.22 16.48 -8.87
CA PRO A 48 -16.37 17.62 -9.78
C PRO A 48 -17.77 18.27 -9.71
N HIS A 49 -18.78 17.54 -9.25
CA HIS A 49 -20.15 18.03 -9.05
C HIS A 49 -20.93 17.15 -8.06
N ASP A 50 -22.02 17.71 -7.52
CA ASP A 50 -22.89 17.04 -6.54
C ASP A 50 -23.91 16.07 -7.16
N ASP A 51 -24.12 16.13 -8.48
CA ASP A 51 -25.07 15.25 -9.18
C ASP A 51 -24.45 13.86 -9.40
N VAL A 52 -24.66 12.98 -8.43
CA VAL A 52 -24.08 11.63 -8.47
C VAL A 52 -24.72 10.75 -9.55
N GLY A 53 -25.93 11.06 -10.01
CA GLY A 53 -26.60 10.30 -11.07
C GLY A 53 -25.97 10.47 -12.45
N THR A 54 -25.06 11.44 -12.62
CA THR A 54 -24.29 11.67 -13.84
C THR A 54 -22.80 11.42 -13.66
N MET A 55 -22.37 10.99 -12.46
CA MET A 55 -20.99 10.70 -12.14
C MET A 55 -20.46 9.54 -13.00
N THR A 56 -19.27 9.71 -13.56
CA THR A 56 -18.58 8.66 -14.32
C THR A 56 -17.40 8.08 -13.55
N TRP A 57 -16.89 6.93 -14.00
CA TRP A 57 -15.62 6.38 -13.52
C TRP A 57 -14.47 7.39 -13.61
N LYS A 58 -14.45 8.19 -14.67
CA LYS A 58 -13.41 9.21 -14.89
C LYS A 58 -13.52 10.34 -13.86
N ASP A 59 -14.72 10.81 -13.58
CA ASP A 59 -14.96 11.83 -12.56
C ASP A 59 -14.51 11.33 -11.17
N TRP A 60 -14.77 10.05 -10.87
CA TRP A 60 -14.27 9.43 -9.65
C TRP A 60 -12.74 9.35 -9.63
N ALA A 61 -12.11 8.92 -10.73
CA ALA A 61 -10.66 8.84 -10.83
C ALA A 61 -9.98 10.20 -10.61
N GLU A 62 -10.52 11.28 -11.19
CA GLU A 62 -10.04 12.65 -10.99
C GLU A 62 -10.20 13.11 -9.53
N ALA A 63 -11.36 12.84 -8.91
CA ALA A 63 -11.59 13.15 -7.51
C ALA A 63 -10.65 12.38 -6.57
N ASN A 64 -10.39 11.10 -6.87
CA ASN A 64 -9.45 10.28 -6.13
C ASN A 64 -8.02 10.77 -6.25
N GLU A 65 -7.56 11.12 -7.46
CA GLU A 65 -6.23 11.72 -7.66
C GLU A 65 -6.08 13.00 -6.84
N LEU A 66 -7.08 13.88 -6.87
CA LEU A 66 -7.10 15.12 -6.09
C LEU A 66 -7.08 14.87 -4.58
N HIS A 67 -7.83 13.86 -4.10
CA HIS A 67 -7.82 13.46 -2.70
C HIS A 67 -6.44 12.96 -2.28
N ILE A 68 -5.85 12.05 -3.07
CA ILE A 68 -4.55 11.46 -2.78
C ILE A 68 -3.46 12.54 -2.75
N ASP A 69 -3.44 13.47 -3.72
CA ASP A 69 -2.47 14.57 -3.73
C ASP A 69 -2.58 15.46 -2.48
N LYS A 70 -3.81 15.83 -2.10
CA LYS A 70 -4.04 16.78 -0.99
C LYS A 70 -3.94 16.18 0.40
N ARG A 71 -4.24 14.89 0.56
CA ARG A 71 -4.49 14.26 1.88
C ARG A 71 -3.53 13.12 2.21
N THR A 72 -3.00 12.46 1.19
CA THR A 72 -2.15 11.28 1.34
C THR A 72 -0.71 11.62 0.98
N ASN A 73 -0.44 12.05 -0.26
CA ASN A 73 0.89 12.40 -0.77
C ASN A 73 1.33 13.82 -0.36
N VAL A 74 1.14 14.17 0.91
CA VAL A 74 1.35 15.53 1.39
C VAL A 74 2.85 15.90 1.43
N PRO A 75 3.18 17.21 1.36
CA PRO A 75 4.56 17.69 1.49
C PRO A 75 5.22 17.28 2.81
N ARG A 76 6.56 17.30 2.86
CA ARG A 76 7.36 16.91 4.05
C ARG A 76 7.04 17.70 5.32
N THR A 77 6.46 18.89 5.19
CA THR A 77 6.06 19.78 6.29
C THR A 77 4.67 19.46 6.84
N SER A 78 3.92 18.57 6.19
CA SER A 78 2.52 18.26 6.51
C SER A 78 2.38 16.81 6.99
N ILE A 79 1.26 16.52 7.67
CA ILE A 79 0.93 15.19 8.18
C ILE A 79 -0.25 14.65 7.37
N PRO A 80 -0.18 13.44 6.80
CA PRO A 80 -1.31 12.83 6.10
C PRO A 80 -2.51 12.61 7.00
N ASP A 81 -3.72 12.60 6.41
CA ASP A 81 -4.98 12.42 7.14
C ASP A 81 -5.00 11.13 7.96
N ALA A 82 -4.35 10.07 7.49
CA ALA A 82 -4.23 8.77 8.17
C ALA A 82 -3.71 8.88 9.62
N PHE A 83 -2.88 9.89 9.91
CA PHE A 83 -2.26 10.11 11.23
C PHE A 83 -2.82 11.34 11.96
N LEU A 84 -3.86 11.97 11.42
CA LEU A 84 -4.59 13.07 12.05
C LEU A 84 -5.83 12.54 12.78
N THR A 85 -6.37 13.35 13.70
CA THR A 85 -7.54 12.98 14.52
C THR A 85 -8.77 12.64 13.70
N ILE A 86 -8.87 13.16 12.47
CA ILE A 86 -9.93 12.83 11.52
C ILE A 86 -10.00 11.31 11.21
N ASN A 87 -8.88 10.59 11.36
CA ASN A 87 -8.77 9.15 11.16
C ASN A 87 -8.73 8.34 12.47
N ARG A 88 -9.15 8.93 13.61
CA ARG A 88 -9.05 8.28 14.93
C ARG A 88 -9.69 6.90 14.99
N SER A 89 -10.77 6.65 14.24
CA SER A 89 -11.44 5.35 14.18
C SER A 89 -10.56 4.22 13.64
N ALA A 90 -9.57 4.55 12.81
CA ALA A 90 -8.64 3.59 12.22
C ALA A 90 -7.26 3.63 12.91
N TRP A 91 -7.08 4.36 14.01
CA TRP A 91 -5.79 4.38 14.70
C TRP A 91 -5.49 3.02 15.32
N LYS A 92 -4.23 2.58 15.17
CA LYS A 92 -3.75 1.33 15.73
C LYS A 92 -2.89 1.63 16.96
N GLU A 93 -3.57 1.75 18.08
CA GLU A 93 -2.93 1.92 19.39
C GLU A 93 -2.47 0.57 19.95
N ALA A 94 -1.51 0.58 20.87
CA ALA A 94 -0.95 -0.61 21.54
C ALA A 94 -0.22 -1.61 20.62
N MET A 95 0.69 -1.09 19.80
CA MET A 95 1.64 -1.90 19.03
C MET A 95 2.91 -2.21 19.84
N ALA A 96 3.48 -3.41 19.68
CA ALA A 96 4.70 -3.81 20.38
C ALA A 96 5.94 -3.22 19.68
N ALA A 97 6.75 -2.48 20.42
CA ALA A 97 7.88 -1.72 19.85
C ALA A 97 8.98 -2.61 19.25
N ASN A 98 9.12 -3.83 19.75
CA ASN A 98 10.14 -4.79 19.33
C ASN A 98 9.73 -5.64 18.11
N GLN A 99 8.58 -5.35 17.49
CA GLN A 99 8.21 -6.00 16.24
C GLN A 99 8.96 -5.36 15.07
N ASP A 100 9.60 -6.21 14.27
CA ASP A 100 10.16 -5.83 12.98
C ASP A 100 9.04 -5.79 11.94
N ILE A 101 9.06 -4.76 11.11
CA ILE A 101 8.18 -4.62 9.95
C ILE A 101 8.99 -4.59 8.68
N VAL A 102 8.37 -5.02 7.59
CA VAL A 102 8.93 -4.98 6.25
C VAL A 102 8.15 -4.06 5.34
N ARG A 103 8.88 -3.44 4.43
CA ARG A 103 8.31 -2.64 3.34
C ARG A 103 8.88 -3.02 2.01
N PHE A 104 7.97 -3.04 1.04
CA PHE A 104 8.30 -3.22 -0.35
C PHE A 104 8.32 -1.86 -1.05
N GLU A 105 9.49 -1.46 -1.56
CA GLU A 105 9.70 -0.15 -2.18
C GLU A 105 10.04 -0.28 -3.66
N ASN A 106 9.41 0.54 -4.49
CA ASN A 106 9.75 0.66 -5.91
C ASN A 106 10.90 1.65 -6.10
N LEU A 107 12.00 1.19 -6.66
CA LEU A 107 13.22 1.96 -6.86
C LEU A 107 13.31 2.67 -8.22
N THR A 108 12.29 2.57 -9.07
CA THR A 108 12.32 3.17 -10.42
C THR A 108 12.63 4.67 -10.36
N ARG A 109 11.94 5.41 -9.49
CA ARG A 109 12.14 6.87 -9.35
C ARG A 109 13.48 7.24 -8.69
N PRO A 110 13.90 6.65 -7.55
CA PRO A 110 15.20 7.00 -6.98
C PRO A 110 16.36 6.62 -7.90
N LEU A 111 16.31 5.50 -8.63
CA LEU A 111 17.38 5.10 -9.55
C LEU A 111 17.44 5.99 -10.81
N LYS A 112 16.30 6.38 -11.39
CA LYS A 112 16.29 7.38 -12.49
C LYS A 112 16.97 8.69 -12.09
N GLY A 113 16.94 9.03 -10.80
CA GLY A 113 17.49 10.25 -10.25
C GLY A 113 19.00 10.31 -10.07
N MET A 114 19.68 9.18 -10.24
CA MET A 114 21.11 9.04 -9.99
C MET A 114 21.88 8.52 -11.20
N TRP A 115 23.17 8.85 -11.17
CA TRP A 115 24.17 8.45 -12.17
C TRP A 115 23.79 8.91 -13.57
N ASP A 116 24.43 8.33 -14.57
CA ASP A 116 24.22 8.68 -15.96
C ASP A 116 22.79 8.37 -16.43
N ASP A 117 22.18 9.30 -17.15
CA ASP A 117 20.86 9.12 -17.78
C ASP A 117 20.90 8.06 -18.90
N SER A 118 22.10 7.72 -19.40
CA SER A 118 22.28 6.69 -20.43
C SER A 118 22.17 5.25 -19.89
N SER A 119 22.40 5.02 -18.60
CA SER A 119 22.35 3.68 -18.01
C SER A 119 20.91 3.17 -17.84
N THR A 120 20.73 1.88 -18.10
CA THR A 120 19.47 1.16 -17.85
C THR A 120 19.18 1.04 -16.35
N LEU A 121 17.92 0.78 -15.98
CA LEU A 121 17.55 0.52 -14.57
C LEU A 121 18.26 -0.72 -14.01
N GLU A 122 18.57 -1.68 -14.86
CA GLU A 122 19.27 -2.91 -14.50
C GLU A 122 20.70 -2.60 -14.04
N GLU A 123 21.47 -1.92 -14.89
CA GLU A 123 22.83 -1.45 -14.58
C GLU A 123 22.86 -0.57 -13.33
N LYS A 124 21.88 0.32 -13.17
CA LYS A 124 21.80 1.19 -11.99
C LYS A 124 21.54 0.39 -10.69
N LEU A 125 20.69 -0.64 -10.72
CA LEU A 125 20.48 -1.47 -9.53
C LEU A 125 21.70 -2.33 -9.20
N ASP A 126 22.37 -2.88 -10.22
CA ASP A 126 23.59 -3.68 -10.02
C ASP A 126 24.74 -2.84 -9.48
N ASN A 127 24.91 -1.61 -9.98
CA ASN A 127 25.86 -0.65 -9.41
C ASN A 127 25.52 -0.34 -7.94
N LEU A 128 24.24 -0.16 -7.60
CA LEU A 128 23.83 0.03 -6.21
C LEU A 128 24.19 -1.17 -5.34
N ARG A 129 23.94 -2.40 -5.82
CA ARG A 129 24.30 -3.64 -5.12
C ARG A 129 25.81 -3.74 -4.89
N GLU A 130 26.63 -3.41 -5.88
CA GLU A 130 28.09 -3.42 -5.75
C GLU A 130 28.56 -2.42 -4.69
N LEU A 131 28.04 -1.18 -4.74
CA LEU A 131 28.37 -0.13 -3.76
C LEU A 131 27.97 -0.53 -2.34
N ILE A 132 26.81 -1.16 -2.18
CA ILE A 132 26.37 -1.70 -0.88
C ILE A 132 27.34 -2.79 -0.39
N ASN A 133 27.70 -3.75 -1.23
CA ASN A 133 28.62 -4.82 -0.85
C ASN A 133 30.00 -4.27 -0.43
N ARG A 134 30.49 -3.24 -1.13
CA ARG A 134 31.74 -2.54 -0.80
C ARG A 134 31.61 -1.78 0.52
N THR A 135 30.49 -1.10 0.74
CA THR A 135 30.15 -0.40 2.00
C THR A 135 30.14 -1.38 3.18
N ASP A 136 29.44 -2.51 3.05
CA ASP A 136 29.30 -3.51 4.12
C ASP A 136 30.62 -4.22 4.44
N SER A 137 31.58 -4.24 3.51
CA SER A 137 32.92 -4.75 3.75
C SER A 137 33.78 -3.87 4.67
N GLY A 138 33.32 -2.65 4.96
CA GLY A 138 33.90 -1.73 5.96
C GLY A 138 35.26 -1.12 5.59
N ASN A 139 35.66 -1.16 4.31
CA ASN A 139 36.97 -0.68 3.86
C ASN A 139 36.90 0.25 2.64
N ASP A 140 35.73 0.81 2.35
CA ASP A 140 35.50 1.60 1.15
C ASP A 140 34.74 2.90 1.45
N TYR A 141 35.50 3.92 1.84
CA TYR A 141 34.98 5.23 2.20
C TYR A 141 34.18 5.89 1.06
N ASP A 142 34.63 5.73 -0.19
CA ASP A 142 33.96 6.31 -1.34
C ASP A 142 32.60 5.63 -1.60
N ALA A 143 32.53 4.30 -1.44
CA ALA A 143 31.28 3.57 -1.50
C ALA A 143 30.33 3.98 -0.37
N GLU A 144 30.82 4.09 0.86
CA GLU A 144 30.04 4.57 2.01
C GLU A 144 29.42 5.94 1.77
N GLN A 145 30.22 6.92 1.29
CA GLN A 145 29.72 8.26 0.96
C GLN A 145 28.68 8.23 -0.16
N THR A 146 28.90 7.40 -1.19
CA THR A 146 27.97 7.28 -2.32
C THR A 146 26.63 6.66 -1.90
N VAL A 147 26.67 5.61 -1.07
CA VAL A 147 25.46 4.99 -0.52
C VAL A 147 24.72 5.95 0.42
N ALA A 148 25.43 6.66 1.28
CA ALA A 148 24.83 7.68 2.14
C ALA A 148 24.14 8.78 1.32
N ALA A 149 24.80 9.28 0.27
CA ALA A 149 24.23 10.28 -0.64
C ALA A 149 22.97 9.75 -1.38
N PHE A 150 22.95 8.47 -1.74
CA PHE A 150 21.76 7.83 -2.32
C PHE A 150 20.57 7.88 -1.35
N PHE A 151 20.76 7.44 -0.10
CA PHE A 151 19.68 7.45 0.90
C PHE A 151 19.23 8.87 1.22
N GLU A 152 20.16 9.83 1.35
CA GLU A 152 19.82 11.24 1.54
C GLU A 152 18.97 11.78 0.37
N MET A 153 19.39 11.54 -0.87
CA MET A 153 18.65 11.95 -2.05
C MET A 153 17.27 11.28 -2.10
N TRP A 154 17.20 9.97 -1.87
CA TRP A 154 15.95 9.21 -1.89
C TRP A 154 14.97 9.76 -0.85
N ASN A 155 15.42 9.93 0.38
CA ASN A 155 14.65 10.57 1.44
C ASN A 155 14.20 11.99 1.06
N ASN A 156 15.09 12.83 0.51
CA ASN A 156 14.71 14.18 0.14
C ASN A 156 13.65 14.25 -0.98
N ARG A 157 13.55 13.22 -1.83
CA ARG A 157 12.57 13.13 -2.92
C ARG A 157 11.25 12.45 -2.54
N ARG A 158 11.22 11.65 -1.47
CA ARG A 158 9.97 11.04 -0.98
C ARG A 158 9.05 12.12 -0.40
N ASP A 159 7.75 11.97 -0.60
CA ASP A 159 6.71 12.73 0.11
C ASP A 159 6.46 12.12 1.50
N ASN A 160 5.45 12.61 2.23
CA ASN A 160 5.09 12.06 3.54
C ASN A 160 3.99 11.00 3.49
N ARG A 161 3.75 10.35 2.34
CA ARG A 161 2.63 9.43 2.19
C ARG A 161 2.61 8.33 3.28
N PRO A 162 1.43 7.94 3.78
CA PRO A 162 1.28 6.78 4.63
C PRO A 162 1.96 5.57 4.02
N THR A 163 2.62 4.82 4.88
CA THR A 163 3.61 3.85 4.50
C THR A 163 3.07 2.48 4.91
N PHE A 164 2.59 1.72 3.92
CA PHE A 164 2.02 0.38 4.06
C PHE A 164 3.09 -0.64 4.41
N ALA A 165 2.93 -1.37 5.50
CA ALA A 165 3.91 -2.32 6.00
C ALA A 165 3.24 -3.59 6.53
N ALA A 166 3.94 -4.72 6.40
CA ALA A 166 3.60 -6.00 7.00
C ALA A 166 4.58 -6.36 8.12
N PHE A 167 4.21 -7.30 8.96
CA PHE A 167 5.10 -7.80 10.02
C PHE A 167 6.11 -8.80 9.44
N ASP A 168 7.38 -8.64 9.80
CA ASP A 168 8.48 -9.47 9.25
C ASP A 168 8.29 -10.96 9.55
N ASP A 169 7.72 -11.31 10.70
CA ASP A 169 7.45 -12.70 11.09
C ASP A 169 6.31 -13.34 10.28
N GLU A 170 5.30 -12.57 9.88
CA GLU A 170 4.18 -13.07 9.07
C GLU A 170 4.58 -13.39 7.62
N VAL A 171 5.53 -12.64 7.06
CA VAL A 171 5.96 -12.77 5.65
C VAL A 171 7.39 -13.26 5.50
N ARG A 172 7.98 -13.81 6.58
CA ARG A 172 9.38 -14.27 6.60
C ARG A 172 9.66 -15.30 5.51
N THR A 173 8.71 -16.21 5.28
CA THR A 173 8.84 -17.26 4.27
C THR A 173 9.07 -16.65 2.88
N GLU A 174 8.28 -15.64 2.52
CA GLU A 174 8.39 -14.94 1.24
C GLU A 174 9.63 -14.02 1.19
N CYS A 175 10.04 -13.43 2.32
CA CYS A 175 11.30 -12.69 2.43
C CYS A 175 12.53 -13.56 2.16
N ASP A 176 12.52 -14.83 2.61
CA ASP A 176 13.63 -15.76 2.50
C ASP A 176 13.66 -16.52 1.16
N ASP A 177 12.60 -16.42 0.35
CA ASP A 177 12.52 -17.05 -0.97
C ASP A 177 13.58 -16.49 -1.96
N ASP A 178 14.05 -17.34 -2.88
CA ASP A 178 14.97 -16.95 -3.95
C ASP A 178 14.29 -15.97 -4.92
N ASP A 179 12.99 -16.16 -5.18
CA ASP A 179 12.11 -15.30 -5.98
C ASP A 179 11.30 -14.34 -5.09
N TRP A 180 11.87 -13.91 -3.95
CA TRP A 180 11.23 -12.99 -3.00
C TRP A 180 10.55 -11.76 -3.63
N PRO A 181 11.04 -11.13 -4.73
CA PRO A 181 10.36 -9.95 -5.26
C PRO A 181 8.94 -10.25 -5.74
N HIS A 182 8.74 -11.44 -6.32
CA HIS A 182 7.43 -11.89 -6.79
C HIS A 182 6.62 -12.49 -5.63
N ALA A 183 7.24 -13.29 -4.77
CA ALA A 183 6.56 -13.90 -3.62
C ALA A 183 5.99 -12.83 -2.68
N LEU A 184 6.78 -11.82 -2.30
CA LEU A 184 6.30 -10.73 -1.45
C LEU A 184 5.32 -9.80 -2.16
N ARG A 185 5.52 -9.51 -3.47
CA ARG A 185 4.51 -8.77 -4.24
C ARG A 185 3.15 -9.46 -4.15
N ASP A 186 3.13 -10.76 -4.38
CA ASP A 186 1.90 -11.54 -4.37
C ASP A 186 1.30 -11.63 -2.97
N ARG A 187 2.12 -11.88 -1.96
CA ARG A 187 1.70 -11.97 -0.56
C ARG A 187 1.08 -10.68 -0.03
N LEU A 188 1.63 -9.54 -0.44
CA LEU A 188 1.22 -8.20 0.01
C LEU A 188 0.17 -7.55 -0.90
N GLY A 189 -0.37 -8.26 -1.89
CA GLY A 189 -1.43 -7.71 -2.75
C GLY A 189 -0.99 -6.53 -3.63
N LEU A 190 0.30 -6.44 -3.97
CA LEU A 190 0.88 -5.31 -4.71
C LEU A 190 0.65 -5.42 -6.22
N GLY A 191 -0.60 -5.60 -6.66
CA GLY A 191 -0.95 -5.85 -8.07
C GLY A 191 -0.63 -4.68 -9.01
N HIS A 192 -0.46 -3.48 -8.46
CA HIS A 192 0.06 -2.34 -9.23
C HIS A 192 1.53 -2.52 -9.67
N TYR A 193 2.25 -3.53 -9.16
CA TYR A 193 3.59 -3.88 -9.62
C TYR A 193 3.59 -5.09 -10.56
N GLY A 194 3.94 -4.83 -11.82
CA GLY A 194 4.10 -5.89 -12.82
C GLY A 194 2.76 -6.48 -13.26
N GLY A 195 1.81 -5.64 -13.69
CA GLY A 195 0.60 -6.12 -14.37
C GLY A 195 0.81 -6.47 -15.85
N TYR A 196 1.97 -6.11 -16.43
CA TYR A 196 2.22 -6.23 -17.87
C TYR A 196 3.55 -6.92 -18.19
N PRO A 197 3.60 -7.82 -19.20
CA PRO A 197 4.84 -8.42 -19.66
C PRO A 197 5.86 -7.37 -20.12
N GLY A 198 7.15 -7.65 -19.85
CA GLY A 198 8.27 -6.84 -20.35
C GLY A 198 8.59 -5.58 -19.54
N VAL A 199 7.88 -5.32 -18.44
CA VAL A 199 8.21 -4.24 -17.50
C VAL A 199 9.09 -4.78 -16.37
N LEU A 200 10.31 -4.28 -16.29
CA LEU A 200 11.23 -4.57 -15.19
C LEU A 200 11.12 -3.49 -14.11
N ILE A 201 10.78 -3.89 -12.89
CA ILE A 201 10.63 -2.96 -11.76
C ILE A 201 11.73 -3.26 -10.73
N PRO A 202 12.73 -2.37 -10.56
CA PRO A 202 13.70 -2.51 -9.49
C PRO A 202 13.02 -2.25 -8.14
N VAL A 203 13.29 -3.12 -7.17
CA VAL A 203 12.62 -3.08 -5.86
C VAL A 203 13.62 -3.23 -4.72
N ALA A 204 13.28 -2.64 -3.58
CA ALA A 204 13.96 -2.83 -2.31
C ALA A 204 13.01 -3.43 -1.28
N LEU A 205 13.52 -4.38 -0.51
CA LEU A 205 12.91 -4.82 0.74
C LEU A 205 13.58 -4.04 1.87
N MET A 206 12.81 -3.18 2.54
CA MET A 206 13.23 -2.46 3.72
C MET A 206 12.74 -3.21 4.96
N ARG A 207 13.56 -3.25 6.01
CA ARG A 207 13.22 -3.88 7.29
C ARG A 207 13.74 -3.00 8.43
N TYR A 208 12.87 -2.73 9.40
CA TYR A 208 13.18 -1.92 10.58
C TYR A 208 12.14 -2.15 11.68
N SER A 209 12.42 -1.66 12.88
CA SER A 209 11.58 -1.89 14.04
C SER A 209 10.44 -0.87 14.17
N LEU A 210 9.32 -1.27 14.78
CA LEU A 210 8.28 -0.31 15.18
C LEU A 210 8.77 0.70 16.22
N GLN A 211 9.82 0.38 16.97
CA GLN A 211 10.48 1.33 17.88
C GLN A 211 10.94 2.59 17.13
N GLU A 212 11.53 2.46 15.95
CA GLU A 212 11.99 3.61 15.14
C GLU A 212 10.82 4.45 14.63
N VAL A 213 9.68 3.80 14.33
CA VAL A 213 8.43 4.48 13.99
C VAL A 213 7.92 5.29 15.20
N PHE A 214 7.96 4.73 16.41
CA PHE A 214 7.55 5.43 17.63
C PHE A 214 8.48 6.59 17.98
N GLU A 215 9.78 6.43 17.76
CA GLU A 215 10.75 7.51 17.93
C GLU A 215 10.48 8.65 16.95
N THR A 216 10.16 8.32 15.70
CA THR A 216 9.74 9.30 14.69
C THR A 216 8.46 10.01 15.10
N GLN A 217 7.45 9.27 15.58
CA GLN A 217 6.20 9.84 16.09
C GLN A 217 6.45 10.84 17.23
N LYS A 218 7.28 10.48 18.22
CA LYS A 218 7.66 11.38 19.33
C LYS A 218 8.40 12.62 18.82
N LYS A 219 9.40 12.43 17.95
CA LYS A 219 10.22 13.52 17.38
C LYS A 219 9.38 14.51 16.58
N ARG A 220 8.40 14.00 15.81
CA ARG A 220 7.50 14.80 14.97
C ARG A 220 6.23 15.24 15.69
N ARG A 221 6.00 14.81 16.93
CA ARG A 221 4.79 15.06 17.74
C ARG A 221 3.51 14.67 17.01
N LEU A 222 3.53 13.52 16.33
CA LEU A 222 2.35 13.02 15.64
C LEU A 222 1.32 12.50 16.65
N PRO A 223 0.02 12.66 16.38
CA PRO A 223 -1.04 12.13 17.25
C PRO A 223 -0.97 10.61 17.44
N VAL A 224 -0.58 9.87 16.39
CA VAL A 224 -0.45 8.42 16.41
C VAL A 224 0.73 7.99 15.54
N ALA A 225 1.31 6.82 15.83
CA ALA A 225 2.41 6.26 15.05
C ALA A 225 1.92 5.36 13.90
N CYS A 226 0.86 4.60 14.16
CA CYS A 226 0.31 3.60 13.25
C CYS A 226 -1.21 3.78 13.08
N ALA A 227 -1.71 3.45 11.90
CA ALA A 227 -3.13 3.39 11.58
C ALA A 227 -3.40 2.10 10.79
N LEU A 228 -4.67 1.74 10.67
CA LEU A 228 -5.14 0.66 9.81
C LEU A 228 -5.47 1.25 8.43
N PRO A 229 -5.11 0.56 7.33
CA PRO A 229 -5.47 1.00 6.00
C PRO A 229 -6.98 1.13 5.81
N THR A 230 -7.37 2.16 5.06
CA THR A 230 -8.73 2.36 4.53
C THR A 230 -8.68 2.60 3.03
N VAL A 231 -9.83 2.52 2.35
CA VAL A 231 -9.94 2.80 0.91
C VAL A 231 -9.40 4.16 0.48
N LEU A 232 -9.32 5.12 1.41
CA LEU A 232 -8.88 6.49 1.14
C LEU A 232 -7.35 6.69 1.24
N ASP A 233 -6.60 5.65 1.63
CA ASP A 233 -5.16 5.75 1.86
C ASP A 233 -4.32 5.27 0.65
N GLY A 234 -4.86 4.35 -0.15
CA GLY A 234 -4.14 3.71 -1.26
C GLY A 234 -4.57 4.16 -2.65
N GLY A 235 -5.73 4.82 -2.79
CA GLY A 235 -6.33 5.17 -4.08
C GLY A 235 -7.19 4.04 -4.68
N MET A 236 -7.63 4.22 -5.92
CA MET A 236 -8.52 3.29 -6.63
C MET A 236 -7.76 2.05 -7.14
N HIS A 237 -7.63 1.03 -6.29
CA HIS A 237 -6.99 -0.24 -6.63
C HIS A 237 -7.90 -1.43 -6.31
N GLU A 238 -8.08 -2.29 -7.29
CA GLU A 238 -8.92 -3.49 -7.25
C GLU A 238 -8.36 -4.61 -6.34
N TYR A 239 -7.09 -4.52 -5.96
CA TYR A 239 -6.41 -5.46 -5.06
C TYR A 239 -6.48 -5.05 -3.58
N PHE A 240 -6.93 -3.83 -3.28
CA PHE A 240 -7.30 -3.49 -1.91
C PHE A 240 -8.57 -4.26 -1.53
N PHE A 241 -8.68 -4.68 -0.27
CA PHE A 241 -9.91 -5.26 0.26
C PHE A 241 -10.11 -4.76 1.69
N PRO A 242 -11.22 -4.05 1.99
CA PRO A 242 -11.48 -3.61 3.35
C PRO A 242 -11.84 -4.80 4.24
N VAL A 243 -11.64 -4.63 5.53
CA VAL A 243 -11.94 -5.66 6.53
C VAL A 243 -12.96 -5.12 7.52
N PRO A 244 -13.66 -5.98 8.29
CA PRO A 244 -14.59 -5.51 9.30
C PRO A 244 -13.90 -4.62 10.34
N ALA A 245 -14.60 -3.62 10.88
CA ALA A 245 -14.05 -2.69 11.88
C ALA A 245 -13.51 -3.39 13.14
N SER A 246 -14.03 -4.59 13.44
CA SER A 246 -13.58 -5.41 14.58
C SER A 246 -12.28 -6.17 14.33
N TYR A 247 -11.84 -6.30 13.08
CA TYR A 247 -10.59 -6.99 12.76
C TYR A 247 -9.40 -6.13 13.24
N PRO A 248 -8.32 -6.71 13.79
CA PRO A 248 -7.28 -5.94 14.47
C PRO A 248 -6.28 -5.25 13.52
N PHE A 249 -6.21 -5.65 12.26
CA PHE A 249 -5.27 -5.16 11.24
C PHE A 249 -5.97 -4.90 9.90
N GLY A 250 -5.28 -4.37 8.89
CA GLY A 250 -5.66 -4.57 7.49
C GLY A 250 -5.44 -6.03 7.07
N ALA A 251 -5.96 -6.44 5.92
CA ALA A 251 -5.67 -7.73 5.31
C ALA A 251 -5.40 -7.56 3.81
N THR A 252 -4.25 -8.02 3.34
CA THR A 252 -3.91 -7.93 1.91
C THR A 252 -4.57 -9.05 1.11
N LEU A 253 -5.10 -8.75 -0.08
CA LEU A 253 -5.53 -9.78 -1.01
C LEU A 253 -4.32 -10.43 -1.69
N HIS A 254 -4.12 -11.73 -1.48
CA HIS A 254 -3.01 -12.45 -2.10
C HIS A 254 -3.14 -12.52 -3.65
N LEU A 255 -2.09 -12.22 -4.39
CA LEU A 255 -2.13 -12.23 -5.87
C LEU A 255 -1.95 -13.61 -6.52
N GLY A 256 -1.49 -14.59 -5.75
CA GLY A 256 -1.58 -16.01 -6.10
C GLY A 256 -2.99 -16.53 -5.85
N PRO A 257 -3.78 -16.94 -6.88
CA PRO A 257 -5.19 -17.28 -6.71
C PRO A 257 -5.45 -18.47 -5.77
N SER A 258 -4.51 -19.42 -5.68
CA SER A 258 -4.59 -20.57 -4.78
C SER A 258 -4.30 -20.25 -3.31
N HIS A 259 -4.10 -18.97 -2.98
CA HIS A 259 -3.81 -18.48 -1.64
C HIS A 259 -4.68 -17.26 -1.29
N ALA A 260 -5.76 -17.00 -2.04
CA ALA A 260 -6.56 -15.79 -1.84
C ALA A 260 -7.28 -15.76 -0.48
N GLU A 261 -7.45 -16.91 0.16
CA GLU A 261 -7.94 -17.06 1.54
C GLU A 261 -6.92 -16.63 2.60
N VAL A 262 -5.64 -16.46 2.23
CA VAL A 262 -4.58 -16.13 3.18
C VAL A 262 -4.65 -14.65 3.52
N LEU A 263 -4.90 -14.36 4.81
CA LEU A 263 -4.98 -13.00 5.34
C LEU A 263 -3.61 -12.59 5.90
N THR A 264 -2.93 -11.65 5.26
CA THR A 264 -1.68 -11.04 5.78
C THR A 264 -2.00 -9.75 6.51
N ALA A 265 -1.55 -9.59 7.75
CA ALA A 265 -1.79 -8.37 8.48
C ALA A 265 -1.01 -7.20 7.89
N GLU A 266 -1.70 -6.08 7.72
CA GLU A 266 -1.11 -4.85 7.19
C GLU A 266 -1.46 -3.64 8.06
N ILE A 267 -0.50 -2.74 8.20
CA ILE A 267 -0.66 -1.45 8.87
C ILE A 267 -0.16 -0.30 7.99
N LEU A 268 -0.62 0.89 8.31
CA LEU A 268 0.02 2.14 7.90
C LEU A 268 0.88 2.65 9.04
N HIS A 269 2.06 3.15 8.74
CA HIS A 269 2.81 3.97 9.67
C HIS A 269 3.26 5.28 9.04
N TYR A 270 3.58 6.28 9.86
CA TYR A 270 4.12 7.53 9.35
C TYR A 270 5.52 7.28 8.79
N ARG A 271 5.85 7.95 7.69
CA ARG A 271 7.15 7.82 7.03
C ARG A 271 8.31 8.01 8.03
N ILE A 272 9.29 7.12 7.95
CA ILE A 272 10.63 7.31 8.53
C ILE A 272 11.64 7.70 7.43
N GLU A 273 12.75 8.30 7.83
CA GLU A 273 13.89 8.49 6.94
C GLU A 273 14.66 7.17 6.86
N TYR A 274 14.92 6.69 5.64
CA TYR A 274 15.65 5.44 5.46
C TYR A 274 17.16 5.62 5.64
N GLU A 275 17.78 4.61 6.22
CA GLU A 275 19.21 4.46 6.40
C GLU A 275 19.69 3.18 5.71
N ARG A 276 21.01 3.05 5.50
CA ARG A 276 21.60 1.82 4.95
C ARG A 276 21.17 0.59 5.74
N SER A 277 21.14 0.67 7.07
CA SER A 277 20.74 -0.42 7.97
C SER A 277 19.32 -0.95 7.71
N HIS A 278 18.44 -0.14 7.12
CA HIS A 278 17.07 -0.56 6.80
C HIS A 278 16.98 -1.38 5.52
N LEU A 279 17.93 -1.24 4.60
CA LEU A 279 17.88 -1.96 3.33
C LEU A 279 18.29 -3.42 3.54
N PHE A 280 17.34 -4.33 3.32
CA PHE A 280 17.54 -5.76 3.52
C PHE A 280 17.88 -6.48 2.21
N LYS A 281 17.10 -6.30 1.14
CA LYS A 281 17.34 -6.95 -0.17
C LYS A 281 17.05 -5.99 -1.32
N LEU A 282 17.73 -6.22 -2.45
CA LEU A 282 17.49 -5.55 -3.74
C LEU A 282 17.12 -6.60 -4.80
N GLY A 283 16.10 -6.33 -5.60
CA GLY A 283 15.52 -7.31 -6.51
C GLY A 283 14.82 -6.69 -7.71
N PHE A 284 14.26 -7.55 -8.55
CA PHE A 284 13.43 -7.15 -9.68
C PHE A 284 12.12 -7.92 -9.68
N ILE A 285 11.02 -7.19 -9.90
CA ILE A 285 9.80 -7.80 -10.44
C ILE A 285 9.95 -7.78 -11.96
N SER A 286 9.81 -8.95 -12.58
CA SER A 286 9.98 -9.17 -14.02
C SER A 286 8.85 -9.98 -14.67
N LYS A 287 8.01 -10.63 -13.86
CA LYS A 287 6.90 -11.47 -14.32
C LYS A 287 5.55 -10.86 -13.93
N PRO A 288 4.50 -11.01 -14.74
CA PRO A 288 3.18 -10.56 -14.35
C PRO A 288 2.56 -11.39 -13.21
N HIS A 289 1.60 -10.84 -12.47
CA HIS A 289 0.72 -11.60 -11.58
C HIS A 289 -0.52 -12.13 -12.34
N ARG A 290 -1.35 -12.96 -11.68
CA ARG A 290 -2.49 -13.66 -12.32
C ARG A 290 -3.87 -13.07 -12.05
N GLN A 291 -3.96 -12.09 -11.15
CA GLN A 291 -5.22 -11.48 -10.72
C GLN A 291 -5.79 -10.52 -11.77
N HIS A 292 -6.56 -11.06 -12.72
CA HIS A 292 -7.34 -10.27 -13.69
C HIS A 292 -8.71 -10.92 -13.88
N ASP A 293 -9.69 -10.12 -14.29
CA ASP A 293 -11.03 -10.57 -14.68
C ASP A 293 -11.67 -11.54 -13.67
N ASP A 294 -12.12 -12.71 -14.12
CA ASP A 294 -12.78 -13.72 -13.30
C ASP A 294 -11.88 -14.25 -12.17
N VAL A 295 -10.57 -14.33 -12.39
CA VAL A 295 -9.61 -14.81 -11.38
C VAL A 295 -9.55 -13.85 -10.20
N LEU A 296 -9.57 -12.54 -10.47
CA LEU A 296 -9.63 -11.51 -9.44
C LEU A 296 -10.93 -11.62 -8.65
N LYS A 297 -12.06 -11.77 -9.36
CA LYS A 297 -13.38 -11.90 -8.74
C LYS A 297 -13.46 -13.10 -7.79
N ASP A 298 -13.02 -14.27 -8.25
CA ASP A 298 -12.99 -15.50 -7.44
C ASP A 298 -12.06 -15.38 -6.23
N SER A 299 -10.89 -14.76 -6.43
CA SER A 299 -9.93 -14.53 -5.34
C SER A 299 -10.51 -13.59 -4.27
N ARG A 300 -11.23 -12.54 -4.69
CA ARG A 300 -11.90 -11.61 -3.77
C ARG A 300 -13.01 -12.27 -2.98
N ASP A 301 -13.80 -13.17 -3.58
CA ASP A 301 -14.83 -13.94 -2.86
C ASP A 301 -14.23 -14.92 -1.85
N LEU A 302 -13.11 -15.57 -2.21
CA LEU A 302 -12.40 -16.45 -1.30
C LEU A 302 -11.80 -15.67 -0.12
N HIS A 303 -11.23 -14.49 -0.39
CA HIS A 303 -10.73 -13.58 0.64
C HIS A 303 -11.84 -13.08 1.58
N LEU A 304 -12.99 -12.69 1.03
CA LEU A 304 -14.18 -12.30 1.80
C LEU A 304 -14.64 -13.44 2.71
N THR A 305 -14.67 -14.67 2.20
CA THR A 305 -15.03 -15.86 2.97
C THR A 305 -14.07 -16.07 4.14
N ALA A 306 -12.76 -15.95 3.90
CA ALA A 306 -11.75 -16.05 4.95
C ALA A 306 -11.94 -14.99 6.05
N LEU A 307 -12.19 -13.73 5.67
CA LEU A 307 -12.47 -12.64 6.62
C LEU A 307 -13.71 -12.92 7.46
N ARG A 308 -14.80 -13.39 6.85
CA ARG A 308 -16.05 -13.74 7.55
C ARG A 308 -15.84 -14.84 8.58
N ILE A 309 -15.07 -15.88 8.22
CA ILE A 309 -14.75 -17.00 9.11
C ILE A 309 -13.89 -16.52 10.27
N GLU A 310 -12.77 -15.84 9.98
CA GLU A 310 -11.80 -15.40 10.99
C GLU A 310 -12.42 -14.41 12.00
N THR A 311 -13.31 -13.53 11.52
CA THR A 311 -13.96 -12.51 12.37
C THR A 311 -15.26 -12.98 13.02
N GLY A 312 -15.85 -14.08 12.54
CA GLY A 312 -17.20 -14.52 12.88
C GLY A 312 -18.32 -13.59 12.39
N LYS A 313 -18.02 -12.60 11.54
CA LYS A 313 -19.00 -11.66 10.95
C LYS A 313 -19.45 -12.13 9.57
N TYR A 314 -20.33 -13.12 9.53
CA TYR A 314 -20.81 -13.73 8.28
C TYR A 314 -21.62 -12.79 7.38
N ASP A 315 -22.11 -11.67 7.91
CA ASP A 315 -22.83 -10.61 7.19
C ASP A 315 -21.93 -9.49 6.66
N PHE A 316 -20.61 -9.54 6.91
CA PHE A 316 -19.67 -8.56 6.37
C PHE A 316 -19.56 -8.68 4.86
N GLY A 317 -19.62 -7.55 4.16
CA GLY A 317 -19.52 -7.52 2.70
C GLY A 317 -20.58 -8.40 2.05
N GLU A 318 -20.40 -8.67 0.76
CA GLU A 318 -21.50 -9.10 -0.07
C GLU A 318 -20.87 -9.93 -1.22
N GLU A 319 -21.33 -11.17 -1.47
CA GLU A 319 -20.68 -12.10 -2.43
C GLU A 319 -20.68 -11.56 -3.86
N LEU A 320 -19.53 -11.56 -4.52
CA LEU A 320 -19.28 -10.92 -5.80
C LEU A 320 -19.76 -11.76 -6.98
N GLN A 321 -19.65 -13.09 -6.90
CA GLN A 321 -20.24 -14.03 -7.86
C GLN A 321 -21.76 -13.80 -8.02
N GLY A 322 -22.23 -13.85 -9.27
CA GLY A 322 -23.64 -13.64 -9.62
C GLY A 322 -24.10 -12.17 -9.75
N ARG A 323 -23.22 -11.19 -9.49
CA ARG A 323 -23.48 -9.78 -9.81
C ARG A 323 -23.11 -9.48 -11.25
N THR A 324 -24.08 -9.61 -12.14
CA THR A 324 -24.08 -9.04 -13.50
C THR A 324 -25.52 -8.72 -13.85
#